data_AF-A0A095Z8U9-F1
#
_entry.id   AF-A0A095Z8U9-F1
#
_cell.length_a   1.000
_cell.length_b   1.000
_cell.length_c   1.000
_cell.angle_alpha   90.00
_cell.angle_beta   90.00
_cell.angle_gamma   90.00
#
_symmetry.space_group_name_H-M   'P 1'
#
loop_
_entity.id
_entity.type
_entity.pdbx_description
1 polymer ?
#
loop_
_entity_poly.entity_id
_entity_poly.type
_entity_poly.pdbx_seq_one_letter_code
_entity_poly.pdbx_strand_id
1 'polypeptide(L)'
;MKKKFDFYDFLVFIFGLVGFGAYYLVMTQFFKIAPFKGLAIIPTIYFGISVFTMVFVYDIVNEKIGNNIILTYKTVHLVSYVFGPIIFIYKMINK
;
A
#
# COMPACT_ATOMS: atom_id res chain seq x y z
N MET A 1 -15.77 -9.48 -14.01
CA MET A 1 -15.38 -8.40 -14.94
C MET A 1 -14.14 -7.69 -14.38
N LYS A 2 -13.07 -7.49 -15.16
CA LYS A 2 -11.91 -6.70 -14.71
C LYS A 2 -12.33 -5.23 -14.63
N LYS A 3 -12.29 -4.63 -13.44
CA LYS A 3 -12.55 -3.20 -13.21
C LYS A 3 -11.57 -2.35 -14.03
N LYS A 4 -12.04 -1.23 -14.58
CA LYS A 4 -11.17 -0.18 -15.14
C LYS A 4 -10.62 0.65 -13.98
N PHE A 5 -9.29 0.80 -13.95
CA PHE A 5 -8.60 1.68 -13.01
C PHE A 5 -9.18 3.10 -13.08
N ASP A 6 -9.61 3.63 -11.93
CA ASP A 6 -10.30 4.92 -11.84
C ASP A 6 -9.46 6.00 -11.13
N PHE A 7 -10.02 7.20 -11.00
CA PHE A 7 -9.34 8.35 -10.38
C PHE A 7 -9.04 8.14 -8.89
N TYR A 8 -9.88 7.39 -8.17
CA TYR A 8 -9.67 7.12 -6.75
C TYR A 8 -8.59 6.05 -6.54
N ASP A 9 -8.56 5.04 -7.40
CA ASP A 9 -7.47 4.07 -7.46
C ASP A 9 -6.12 4.79 -7.66
N PHE A 10 -6.09 5.78 -8.57
CA PHE A 10 -4.92 6.62 -8.80
C PHE A 10 -4.52 7.42 -7.56
N LEU A 11 -5.47 8.12 -6.92
CA LEU A 11 -5.19 8.91 -5.72
C LEU A 11 -4.61 8.04 -4.60
N VAL A 12 -5.25 6.91 -4.30
CA VAL A 12 -4.80 5.99 -3.26
C VAL A 12 -3.37 5.49 -3.54
N PHE A 13 -3.06 5.17 -4.79
CA PHE A 13 -1.71 4.76 -5.18
C PHE A 13 -0.67 5.89 -5.01
N ILE A 14 -0.98 7.12 -5.45
CA ILE A 14 -0.10 8.28 -5.27
C ILE A 14 0.18 8.54 -3.79
N PHE A 15 -0.83 8.46 -2.95
CA PHE A 15 -0.66 8.60 -1.51
C PHE A 15 0.21 7.50 -0.90
N GLY A 16 0.05 6.25 -1.34
CA GLY A 16 0.94 5.15 -0.96
C GLY A 16 2.40 5.43 -1.35
N LEU A 17 2.63 5.98 -2.55
CA LEU A 17 3.98 6.39 -3.00
C LEU A 17 4.55 7.53 -2.15
N VAL A 18 3.75 8.52 -1.77
CA VAL A 18 4.16 9.58 -0.84
C VAL A 18 4.57 8.97 0.50
N GLY A 19 3.79 8.01 1.02
CA GLY A 19 4.13 7.26 2.23
C GLY A 19 5.45 6.49 2.09
N PHE A 20 5.70 5.85 0.95
CA PHE A 20 6.96 5.16 0.66
C PHE A 20 8.15 6.14 0.57
N GLY A 21 7.95 7.30 -0.05
CA GLY A 21 8.95 8.37 -0.09
C GLY A 21 9.28 8.90 1.32
N ALA A 22 8.27 9.11 2.15
CA ALA A 22 8.47 9.51 3.55
C ALA A 22 9.25 8.44 4.34
N TYR A 23 8.89 7.15 4.17
CA TYR A 23 9.65 6.04 4.74
C TYR A 23 11.12 6.06 4.32
N TYR A 24 11.40 6.26 3.03
CA TYR A 24 12.76 6.35 2.51
C TYR A 24 13.55 7.50 3.16
N LEU A 25 12.94 8.68 3.26
CA LEU A 25 13.57 9.85 3.90
C LEU A 25 13.83 9.60 5.39
N VAL A 26 12.90 9.00 6.11
CA VAL A 26 13.08 8.65 7.53
C VAL A 26 14.24 7.66 7.70
N MET A 27 14.30 6.61 6.88
CA MET A 27 15.38 5.62 6.94
C MET A 27 16.75 6.25 6.65
N THR A 28 16.83 7.10 5.63
CA THR A 28 18.11 7.67 5.18
C THR A 28 18.57 8.87 6.00
N GLN A 29 17.66 9.78 6.37
CA GLN A 29 18.01 11.03 7.06
C GLN A 29 18.03 10.87 8.58
N PHE A 30 17.07 10.15 9.14
CA PHE A 30 16.96 10.01 10.59
C PHE A 30 17.75 8.80 11.10
N PHE A 31 17.47 7.62 10.55
CA PHE A 31 18.13 6.38 11.00
C PHE A 31 19.50 6.15 10.35
N LYS A 32 19.83 6.87 9.27
CA LYS A 32 21.09 6.71 8.50
C LYS A 32 21.31 5.28 7.99
N ILE A 33 20.22 4.58 7.69
CA ILE A 33 20.22 3.22 7.15
C ILE A 33 19.87 3.27 5.66
N ALA A 34 20.61 2.52 4.84
CA ALA A 34 20.26 2.33 3.44
C ALA A 34 19.08 1.33 3.33
N PRO A 35 17.86 1.76 2.95
CA PRO A 35 16.68 0.89 2.97
C PRO A 35 16.76 -0.27 1.96
N PHE A 36 17.52 -0.11 0.87
CA PHE A 36 17.70 -1.14 -0.15
C PHE A 36 18.92 -2.06 0.08
N LYS A 37 19.47 -2.11 1.30
CA LYS A 37 20.65 -2.92 1.62
C LYS A 37 20.48 -3.68 2.94
N GLY A 38 21.13 -4.85 3.02
CA GLY A 38 21.17 -5.67 4.23
C GLY A 38 19.76 -6.04 4.72
N LEU A 39 19.58 -6.10 6.03
CA LEU A 39 18.29 -6.47 6.65
C LEU A 39 17.17 -5.44 6.42
N ALA A 40 17.51 -4.19 6.11
CA ALA A 40 16.53 -3.13 5.83
C ALA A 40 15.76 -3.34 4.52
N ILE A 41 16.23 -4.23 3.65
CA ILE A 41 15.54 -4.57 2.40
C ILE A 41 14.20 -5.25 2.65
N ILE A 42 14.07 -6.02 3.74
CA ILE A 42 12.85 -6.76 4.09
C ILE A 42 11.68 -5.79 4.33
N PRO A 43 11.77 -4.82 5.27
CA PRO A 43 10.69 -3.85 5.45
C PRO A 43 10.47 -2.97 4.22
N THR A 44 11.51 -2.68 3.43
CA THR A 44 11.36 -1.90 2.19
C THR A 44 10.54 -2.62 1.14
N ILE A 45 10.82 -3.91 0.89
CA ILE A 45 10.03 -4.75 -0.03
C ILE A 45 8.60 -4.87 0.49
N TYR A 46 8.43 -5.13 1.79
CA TYR A 46 7.11 -5.20 2.43
C TYR A 46 6.29 -3.92 2.15
N PHE A 47 6.89 -2.75 2.37
CA PHE A 47 6.23 -1.47 2.15
C PHE A 47 5.88 -1.25 0.67
N GLY A 48 6.79 -1.62 -0.25
CA GLY A 48 6.54 -1.57 -1.68
C GLY A 48 5.33 -2.43 -2.09
N ILE A 49 5.28 -3.69 -1.65
CA ILE A 49 4.15 -4.59 -1.91
C ILE A 49 2.85 -4.03 -1.34
N SER A 50 2.92 -3.42 -0.16
CA SER A 50 1.76 -2.78 0.49
C SER A 50 1.18 -1.67 -0.40
N VAL A 51 2.01 -0.81 -1.00
CA VAL A 51 1.56 0.24 -1.93
C VAL A 51 0.86 -0.34 -3.16
N PHE A 52 1.42 -1.37 -3.78
CA PHE A 52 0.80 -2.01 -4.95
C PHE A 52 -0.54 -2.69 -4.62
N THR A 53 -0.73 -3.13 -3.38
CA THR A 53 -1.97 -3.77 -2.95
C THR A 53 -3.05 -2.80 -2.49
N MET A 54 -2.73 -1.52 -2.27
CA MET A 54 -3.72 -0.49 -1.89
C MET A 54 -4.87 -0.36 -2.88
N VAL A 55 -4.61 -0.48 -4.18
CA VAL A 55 -5.66 -0.43 -5.21
C VAL A 55 -6.67 -1.57 -5.03
N PHE A 56 -6.22 -2.77 -4.65
CA PHE A 56 -7.11 -3.90 -4.42
C PHE A 56 -7.85 -3.80 -3.10
N VAL A 57 -7.18 -3.27 -2.08
CA VAL A 57 -7.79 -3.05 -0.77
C VAL A 57 -8.85 -1.96 -0.84
N TYR A 58 -8.66 -0.93 -1.69
CA TYR A 58 -9.65 0.12 -1.90
C TYR A 58 -11.01 -0.43 -2.28
N ASP A 59 -11.07 -1.37 -3.22
CA ASP A 59 -12.35 -1.99 -3.62
C ASP A 59 -13.03 -2.70 -2.45
N ILE A 60 -12.27 -3.52 -1.69
CA ILE A 60 -12.77 -4.29 -0.54
C ILE A 60 -13.30 -3.36 0.56
N VAL A 61 -12.57 -2.29 0.83
CA VAL A 61 -12.92 -1.33 1.89
C VAL A 61 -14.10 -0.46 1.45
N ASN A 62 -14.12 0.01 0.21
CA ASN A 62 -15.19 0.85 -0.30
C ASN A 62 -16.54 0.10 -0.35
N GLU A 63 -16.53 -1.18 -0.70
CA GLU A 63 -17.73 -2.03 -0.66
C GLU A 63 -18.29 -2.18 0.77
N LYS A 64 -17.42 -2.24 1.79
CA LYS A 64 -17.82 -2.46 3.18
C LYS A 64 -18.14 -1.19 3.98
N ILE A 65 -17.45 -0.09 3.72
CA ILE A 65 -17.50 1.13 4.54
C ILE A 65 -18.28 2.27 3.84
N GLY A 66 -18.51 2.15 2.53
CA GLY A 66 -19.21 3.16 1.74
C GLY A 66 -18.35 4.39 1.41
N ASN A 67 -18.96 5.39 0.77
CA ASN A 67 -18.27 6.52 0.14
C ASN A 67 -17.76 7.61 1.11
N ASN A 68 -17.38 7.28 2.34
CA ASN A 68 -16.69 8.23 3.22
C ASN A 68 -15.20 8.27 2.87
N ILE A 69 -14.82 9.17 1.97
CA ILE A 69 -13.45 9.29 1.42
C ILE A 69 -12.36 9.28 2.49
N ILE A 70 -12.53 10.02 3.59
CA ILE A 70 -11.51 10.14 4.64
C ILE A 70 -11.35 8.82 5.40
N LEU A 71 -12.47 8.20 5.78
CA LEU A 71 -12.46 6.95 6.53
C LEU A 71 -11.98 5.77 5.66
N THR A 72 -12.42 5.74 4.41
CA THR A 72 -12.03 4.75 3.41
C THR A 72 -10.53 4.85 3.15
N TYR A 73 -9.99 6.04 2.94
CA TYR A 73 -8.56 6.25 2.71
C TYR A 73 -7.68 5.74 3.87
N LYS A 74 -8.02 6.11 5.11
CA LYS A 74 -7.28 5.67 6.31
C LYS A 74 -7.32 4.15 6.46
N THR A 75 -8.50 3.56 6.27
CA THR A 75 -8.68 2.11 6.39
C THR A 75 -7.93 1.36 5.30
N VAL A 76 -7.90 1.88 4.08
CA VAL A 76 -7.12 1.29 2.98
C VAL A 76 -5.64 1.26 3.31
N HIS A 77 -5.08 2.38 3.77
CA HIS A 77 -3.66 2.42 4.15
C HIS A 77 -3.36 1.43 5.28
N LEU A 78 -4.20 1.40 6.33
CA LEU A 78 -4.03 0.48 7.44
C LEU A 78 -4.07 -0.99 6.97
N VAL A 79 -5.11 -1.37 6.24
CA VAL A 79 -5.29 -2.76 5.78
C VAL A 79 -4.17 -3.16 4.82
N SER A 80 -3.74 -2.27 3.92
CA SER A 80 -2.63 -2.53 3.01
C SER A 80 -1.29 -2.67 3.74
N TYR A 81 -1.01 -1.87 4.76
CA TYR A 81 0.25 -2.00 5.51
C TYR A 81 0.29 -3.17 6.49
N VAL A 82 -0.86 -3.77 6.83
CA VAL A 82 -0.89 -4.96 7.71
C VAL A 82 -1.00 -6.25 6.88
N PHE A 83 -1.86 -6.23 5.86
CA PHE A 83 -2.23 -7.42 5.10
C PHE A 83 -1.76 -7.40 3.65
N GLY A 84 -1.14 -6.31 3.18
CA GLY A 84 -0.75 -6.15 1.77
C GLY A 84 0.01 -7.33 1.18
N PRO A 85 1.08 -7.82 1.82
CA PRO A 85 1.80 -9.00 1.33
C PRO A 85 0.96 -10.28 1.31
N ILE A 86 0.08 -10.49 2.29
CA ILE A 86 -0.83 -11.65 2.32
C ILE A 86 -1.84 -11.55 1.16
N ILE A 87 -2.41 -10.37 0.94
CA ILE A 87 -3.35 -10.10 -0.15
C ILE A 87 -2.65 -10.28 -1.51
N PHE A 88 -1.40 -9.84 -1.63
CA PHE A 88 -0.58 -10.01 -2.82
C PHE A 88 -0.34 -11.50 -3.13
N ILE A 89 0.09 -12.29 -2.14
CA ILE A 89 0.32 -13.73 -2.27
C ILE A 89 -0.97 -14.46 -2.61
N TYR A 90 -2.06 -14.19 -1.86
CA TYR A 90 -3.38 -14.78 -2.12
C TYR A 90 -3.83 -14.52 -3.55
N LYS A 91 -3.60 -13.31 -4.06
CA LYS A 91 -3.94 -12.95 -5.44
C LYS A 91 -3.05 -13.63 -6.47
N MET A 92 -1.77 -13.85 -6.19
CA MET A 92 -0.89 -14.59 -7.09
C MET A 92 -1.28 -16.07 -7.21
N ILE A 93 -1.76 -16.68 -6.12
CA ILE A 93 -2.16 -18.10 -6.11
C ILE A 93 -3.50 -18.33 -6.80
N ASN A 94 -4.45 -17.41 -6.66
CA ASN A 94 -5.82 -17.57 -7.16
C ASN A 94 -6.10 -16.91 -8.52
N LYS A 95 -5.07 -16.50 -9.25
CA LYS A 95 -5.17 -15.81 -10.55
C LYS A 95 -4.67 -16.70 -11.67
#